data_AF-I1YK08-F1
#
_entry.id   AF-I1YK08-F1
#
_cell.length_a   1.000
_cell.length_b   1.000
_cell.length_c   1.000
_cell.angle_alpha   90.00
_cell.angle_beta   90.00
_cell.angle_gamma   90.00
#
_symmetry.space_group_name_H-M   'P 1'
#
loop_
_entity.id
_entity.type
_entity.pdbx_description
1 polymer ?
#
loop_
_entity_poly.entity_id
_entity_poly.type
_entity_poly.pdbx_seq_one_letter_code
_entity_poly.pdbx_strand_id
1 'polypeptide(L)'
;MNYRYLLATFFSTSLLLSAGGAAWSAEKSIADFVNFAEIPDEDCEKKGGLRIVVQNLHDKEVIDMHLDRFFSDVRQGGRSMFALAPRTQQPLGCSKVFEARQHWELVSAEAVTRDHANARYGEIYGVAISE
;
A
#
# COMPACT_ATOMS: atom_id res chain seq x y z
N MET A 1 37.36 -75.34 10.66
CA MET A 1 38.18 -74.92 11.82
C MET A 1 38.61 -73.46 11.62
N ASN A 2 38.50 -72.68 12.69
CA ASN A 2 39.12 -71.37 12.95
C ASN A 2 38.39 -70.08 12.51
N TYR A 3 37.49 -69.69 13.42
CA TYR A 3 37.14 -68.35 13.90
C TYR A 3 38.09 -67.18 13.57
N ARG A 4 37.49 -66.00 13.37
CA ARG A 4 37.80 -64.80 14.18
C ARG A 4 36.69 -63.75 14.11
N TYR A 5 36.24 -63.37 15.31
CA TYR A 5 35.26 -62.36 15.64
C TYR A 5 35.81 -60.94 15.40
N LEU A 6 34.94 -60.00 15.04
CA LEU A 6 35.11 -58.58 15.36
C LEU A 6 33.74 -57.95 15.60
N LEU A 7 33.48 -57.66 16.88
CA LEU A 7 32.44 -56.75 17.36
C LEU A 7 32.72 -55.33 16.86
N ALA A 8 31.70 -54.59 16.46
CA ALA A 8 31.67 -53.13 16.59
C ALA A 8 30.21 -52.61 16.54
N THR A 9 29.62 -52.54 17.73
CA THR A 9 28.81 -51.43 18.26
C THR A 9 27.89 -50.64 17.32
N PHE A 10 26.59 -50.80 17.54
CA PHE A 10 25.51 -49.91 17.13
C PHE A 10 25.73 -48.48 17.68
N PHE A 11 25.76 -47.48 16.79
CA PHE A 11 25.57 -46.08 17.14
C PHE A 11 24.38 -45.53 16.36
N SER A 12 23.18 -45.65 16.93
CA SER A 12 21.99 -44.93 16.46
C SER A 12 22.19 -43.43 16.71
N THR A 13 22.48 -42.67 15.66
CA THR A 13 22.51 -41.21 15.71
C THR A 13 21.15 -40.68 15.28
N SER A 14 20.31 -40.32 16.26
CA SER A 14 19.05 -39.60 16.03
C SER A 14 19.35 -38.19 15.52
N LEU A 15 19.11 -37.94 14.24
CA LEU A 15 19.24 -36.63 13.62
C LEU A 15 18.00 -35.80 13.93
N LEU A 16 18.06 -35.00 15.01
CA LEU A 16 17.07 -33.96 15.31
C LEU A 16 17.21 -32.84 14.27
N LEU A 17 16.36 -32.88 13.24
CA LEU A 17 16.25 -31.84 12.22
C LEU A 17 15.41 -30.69 12.81
N SER A 18 16.09 -29.74 13.46
CA SER A 18 15.47 -28.48 13.88
C SER A 18 15.11 -27.66 12.64
N ALA A 19 13.84 -27.72 12.23
CA ALA A 19 13.29 -26.82 11.22
C ALA A 19 13.25 -25.39 11.79
N GLY A 20 14.37 -24.68 11.69
CA GLY A 20 14.42 -23.24 11.87
C GLY A 20 13.66 -22.59 10.72
N GLY A 21 12.35 -22.43 10.88
CA GLY A 21 11.55 -21.59 9.99
C GLY A 21 12.07 -20.17 10.10
N ALA A 22 12.83 -19.73 9.10
CA ALA A 22 13.12 -18.31 8.92
C ALA A 22 11.78 -17.61 8.69
N ALA A 23 11.28 -16.90 9.69
CA ALA A 23 10.21 -15.94 9.51
C ALA A 23 10.81 -14.74 8.78
N TRP A 24 10.68 -14.72 7.45
CA TRP A 24 10.96 -13.52 6.66
C TRP A 24 9.84 -12.53 6.98
N SER A 25 10.12 -11.52 7.81
CA SER A 25 9.23 -10.36 7.90
C SER A 25 9.26 -9.69 6.54
N ALA A 26 8.16 -9.78 5.78
CA ALA A 26 8.00 -9.03 4.55
C ALA A 26 8.14 -7.53 4.90
N GLU A 27 9.15 -6.88 4.33
CA GLU A 27 9.30 -5.44 4.43
C GLU A 27 8.10 -4.79 3.70
N LYS A 28 7.42 -3.85 4.37
CA LYS A 28 6.30 -3.14 3.75
C LYS A 28 6.82 -2.27 2.61
N SER A 29 6.20 -2.37 1.45
CA SER A 29 6.43 -1.49 0.33
C SER A 29 5.78 -0.11 0.56
N ILE A 30 6.21 0.92 -0.16
CA ILE A 30 5.58 2.26 -0.09
C ILE A 30 4.09 2.21 -0.47
N ALA A 31 3.71 1.34 -1.41
CA ALA A 31 2.32 1.15 -1.81
C ALA A 31 1.42 0.66 -0.66
N ASP A 32 1.98 -0.08 0.32
CA ASP A 32 1.22 -0.58 1.47
C ASP A 32 0.78 0.54 2.45
N PHE A 33 1.29 1.75 2.27
CA PHE A 33 0.91 2.94 3.05
C PHE A 33 -0.09 3.85 2.32
N VAL A 34 -0.48 3.50 1.11
CA VAL A 34 -1.53 4.20 0.36
C VAL A 34 -2.88 3.56 0.68
N ASN A 35 -3.82 4.36 1.18
CA ASN A 35 -5.18 3.91 1.45
C ASN A 35 -6.22 4.77 0.74
N PHE A 36 -7.28 4.14 0.24
CA PHE A 36 -8.46 4.85 -0.27
C PHE A 36 -9.59 4.72 0.76
N ALA A 37 -10.26 5.83 1.06
CA ALA A 37 -11.39 5.85 1.96
C ALA A 37 -12.56 6.65 1.37
N GLU A 38 -13.78 6.23 1.70
CA GLU A 38 -14.99 7.00 1.45
C GLU A 38 -15.41 7.70 2.76
N ILE A 39 -15.51 9.03 2.75
CA ILE A 39 -15.87 9.85 3.92
C ILE A 39 -17.15 10.68 3.66
N PRO A 40 -17.95 10.98 4.69
CA PRO A 40 -19.08 11.90 4.58
C PRO A 40 -18.66 13.27 4.04
N ASP A 41 -19.44 13.82 3.12
CA ASP A 41 -19.20 15.10 2.46
C ASP A 41 -20.51 15.61 1.86
N GLU A 42 -20.95 16.80 2.27
CA GLU A 42 -22.28 17.35 1.94
C GLU A 42 -22.53 17.38 0.41
N ASP A 43 -21.50 17.73 -0.37
CA ASP A 43 -21.59 17.84 -1.82
C ASP A 43 -21.71 16.48 -2.53
N CYS A 44 -21.11 15.43 -1.96
CA CYS A 44 -21.21 14.09 -2.49
C CYS A 44 -22.49 13.38 -2.02
N GLU A 45 -22.95 13.66 -0.80
CA GLU A 45 -24.21 13.12 -0.27
C GLU A 45 -25.41 13.59 -1.10
N LYS A 46 -25.42 14.86 -1.53
CA LYS A 46 -26.43 15.39 -2.48
C LYS A 46 -26.47 14.64 -3.81
N LYS A 47 -25.40 13.93 -4.18
CA LYS A 47 -25.27 13.10 -5.39
C LYS A 47 -25.47 11.61 -5.10
N GLY A 48 -25.85 11.25 -3.88
CA GLY A 48 -26.09 9.89 -3.43
C GLY A 48 -24.80 9.07 -3.20
N GLY A 49 -23.68 9.72 -2.93
CA GLY A 49 -22.39 9.06 -2.68
C GLY A 49 -21.61 9.72 -1.53
N LEU A 50 -20.36 9.28 -1.37
CA LEU A 50 -19.42 9.80 -0.39
C LEU A 50 -18.21 10.42 -1.08
N ARG A 51 -17.42 11.23 -0.37
CA ARG A 51 -16.14 11.71 -0.89
C ARG A 51 -15.11 10.60 -0.82
N ILE A 52 -14.52 10.26 -1.95
CA ILE A 52 -13.32 9.44 -2.00
C ILE A 52 -12.12 10.32 -1.70
N VAL A 53 -11.31 9.89 -0.74
CA VAL A 53 -9.99 10.44 -0.43
C VAL A 53 -8.94 9.36 -0.63
N VAL A 54 -7.73 9.79 -0.96
CA VAL A 54 -6.53 8.96 -0.85
C VAL A 54 -5.66 9.47 0.28
N GLN A 55 -5.04 8.56 1.00
CA GLN A 55 -4.35 8.80 2.26
C GLN A 55 -2.91 8.29 2.16
N ASN A 56 -1.96 9.11 2.61
CA ASN A 56 -0.63 8.68 2.95
C ASN A 56 -0.59 8.32 4.45
N LEU A 57 -0.62 7.02 4.75
CA LEU A 57 -0.56 6.51 6.12
C LEU A 57 0.87 6.40 6.67
N HIS A 58 1.89 6.68 5.85
CA HIS A 58 3.27 6.62 6.28
C HIS A 58 3.59 7.80 7.23
N ASP A 59 4.40 7.53 8.27
CA ASP A 59 4.69 8.51 9.33
C ASP A 59 5.76 9.56 8.93
N LYS A 60 6.62 9.23 7.96
CA LYS A 60 7.81 10.03 7.59
C LYS A 60 7.95 10.39 6.11
N GLU A 61 7.71 9.44 5.21
CA GLU A 61 7.91 9.64 3.77
C GLU A 61 6.79 10.46 3.10
N VAL A 62 7.21 11.35 2.21
CA VAL A 62 6.33 11.92 1.18
C VAL A 62 6.17 10.86 0.09
N ILE A 63 4.94 10.58 -0.31
CA ILE A 63 4.66 9.58 -1.34
C ILE A 63 4.20 10.31 -2.61
N ASP A 64 4.96 10.16 -3.71
CA ASP A 64 4.55 10.53 -5.06
C ASP A 64 3.71 9.41 -5.66
N MET A 65 2.51 9.73 -6.12
CA MET A 65 1.48 8.77 -6.48
C MET A 65 0.98 9.01 -7.89
N HIS A 66 0.76 7.94 -8.63
CA HIS A 66 0.02 7.96 -9.88
C HIS A 66 -1.24 7.11 -9.73
N LEU A 67 -2.39 7.71 -10.02
CA LEU A 67 -3.69 7.06 -9.91
C LEU A 67 -4.40 7.03 -11.26
N ASP A 68 -5.12 5.94 -11.51
CA ASP A 68 -6.13 5.88 -12.56
C ASP A 68 -7.51 6.04 -11.96
N ARG A 69 -8.36 6.83 -12.62
CA ARG A 69 -9.78 6.93 -12.28
C ARG A 69 -10.58 5.96 -13.14
N PHE A 70 -11.59 5.34 -12.56
CA PHE A 70 -12.60 4.57 -13.26
C PHE A 70 -13.96 5.25 -13.05
N PHE A 71 -14.73 5.36 -14.14
CA PHE A 71 -16.09 5.90 -14.12
C PHE A 71 -16.99 4.91 -14.84
N SER A 72 -18.00 4.37 -14.14
CA SER A 72 -18.84 3.29 -14.66
C SER A 72 -18.01 2.14 -15.25
N ASP A 73 -16.98 1.72 -14.53
CA ASP A 73 -16.02 0.65 -14.90
C ASP A 73 -15.18 0.93 -16.16
N VAL A 74 -15.25 2.14 -16.73
CA VAL A 74 -14.39 2.56 -17.83
C VAL A 74 -13.22 3.35 -17.29
N ARG A 75 -11.99 2.88 -17.56
CA ARG A 75 -10.75 3.58 -17.22
C ARG A 75 -10.73 4.97 -17.87
N GLN A 76 -10.82 6.00 -17.03
CA GLN A 76 -10.62 7.39 -17.37
C GLN A 76 -9.16 7.73 -17.10
N GLY A 77 -8.26 7.21 -17.94
CA GLY A 77 -6.83 7.46 -17.81
C GLY A 77 -6.54 8.95 -17.84
N GLY A 78 -5.84 9.46 -16.83
CA GLY A 78 -5.58 10.89 -16.74
C GLY A 78 -4.84 11.27 -15.48
N ARG A 79 -3.60 11.75 -15.70
CA ARG A 79 -2.71 12.67 -14.94
C ARG A 79 -2.96 12.93 -13.45
N SER A 80 -3.57 12.00 -12.71
CA SER A 80 -3.70 12.07 -11.27
C SER A 80 -2.34 11.68 -10.68
N MET A 81 -1.39 12.58 -10.88
CA MET A 81 -0.04 12.51 -10.39
C MET A 81 0.13 13.66 -9.40
N PHE A 82 0.36 13.32 -8.15
CA PHE A 82 0.58 14.27 -7.07
C PHE A 82 1.32 13.56 -5.94
N ALA A 83 1.93 14.35 -5.06
CA ALA A 83 2.58 13.83 -3.87
C ALA A 83 1.84 14.23 -2.60
N LEU A 84 1.78 13.33 -1.62
CA LEU A 84 1.17 13.57 -0.31
C LEU A 84 2.21 13.57 0.79
N ALA A 85 2.12 14.58 1.64
CA ALA A 85 2.90 14.64 2.88
C ALA A 85 2.52 13.47 3.82
N PRO A 86 3.42 13.09 4.74
CA PRO A 86 3.14 12.05 5.74
C PRO A 86 1.86 12.35 6.51
N ARG A 87 1.05 11.32 6.78
CA ARG A 87 -0.18 11.42 7.58
C ARG A 87 -1.18 12.45 7.06
N THR A 88 -1.23 12.64 5.74
CA THR A 88 -2.18 13.52 5.08
C THR A 88 -3.03 12.80 4.04
N GLN A 89 -4.13 13.43 3.67
CA GLN A 89 -5.08 12.94 2.67
C GLN A 89 -5.44 14.02 1.65
N GLN A 90 -5.88 13.58 0.48
CA GLN A 90 -6.38 14.44 -0.58
C GLN A 90 -7.72 13.94 -1.12
N PRO A 91 -8.72 14.83 -1.29
CA PRO A 91 -9.97 14.48 -1.96
C PRO A 91 -9.75 14.21 -3.44
N LEU A 92 -10.39 13.15 -3.95
CA LEU A 92 -10.34 12.75 -5.37
C LEU A 92 -11.64 13.07 -6.11
N GLY A 93 -12.79 12.79 -5.50
CA GLY A 93 -14.10 12.97 -6.11
C GLY A 93 -15.20 12.24 -5.34
N CYS A 94 -16.42 12.28 -5.84
CA CYS A 94 -17.52 11.54 -5.23
C CYS A 94 -17.54 10.09 -5.72
N SER A 95 -17.87 9.13 -4.85
CA SER A 95 -18.03 7.71 -5.20
C SER A 95 -19.19 7.42 -6.14
N LYS A 96 -20.11 8.39 -6.26
CA LYS A 96 -21.24 8.35 -7.19
C LYS A 96 -21.51 9.72 -7.80
N VAL A 97 -21.72 9.77 -9.11
CA VAL A 97 -22.17 10.97 -9.84
C VAL A 97 -23.11 10.53 -10.97
N PHE A 98 -24.29 11.13 -11.07
CA PHE A 98 -25.33 10.79 -12.07
C PHE A 98 -25.64 9.28 -12.12
N GLU A 99 -25.84 8.66 -10.96
CA GLU A 99 -26.06 7.21 -10.83
C GLU A 99 -24.86 6.30 -11.18
N ALA A 100 -23.79 6.83 -11.76
CA ALA A 100 -22.58 6.08 -12.06
C ALA A 100 -21.60 6.06 -10.89
N ARG A 101 -21.06 4.87 -10.59
CA ARG A 101 -19.97 4.68 -9.61
C ARG A 101 -18.65 5.20 -10.15
N GLN A 102 -17.82 5.70 -9.24
CA GLN A 102 -16.43 6.05 -9.52
C GLN A 102 -15.51 5.41 -8.48
N HIS A 103 -14.32 5.02 -8.92
CA HIS A 103 -13.25 4.58 -8.03
C HIS A 103 -11.89 4.95 -8.62
N TRP A 104 -10.85 4.81 -7.80
CA TRP A 104 -9.47 5.04 -8.20
C TRP A 104 -8.65 3.82 -7.89
N GLU A 105 -7.65 3.58 -8.73
CA GLU A 105 -6.68 2.51 -8.54
C GLU A 105 -5.27 3.09 -8.54
N LEU A 106 -4.43 2.57 -7.65
CA LEU A 106 -3.03 2.94 -7.56
C LEU A 106 -2.26 2.33 -8.73
N VAL A 107 -1.63 3.18 -9.55
CA VAL A 107 -0.74 2.76 -10.64
C VAL A 107 0.69 2.62 -10.12
N SER A 108 1.16 3.62 -9.36
CA SER A 108 2.49 3.60 -8.74
C SER A 108 2.53 4.49 -7.49
N ALA A 109 3.41 4.14 -6.56
CA ALA A 109 3.73 4.92 -5.37
C ALA A 109 5.24 4.86 -5.09
N GLU A 110 5.86 6.02 -4.92
CA GLU A 110 7.31 6.15 -4.68
C GLU A 110 7.57 7.09 -3.52
N ALA A 111 8.51 6.74 -2.63
CA ALA A 111 8.99 7.67 -1.62
C ALA A 111 9.89 8.72 -2.29
N VAL A 112 9.59 9.99 -2.06
CA VAL A 112 10.34 11.12 -2.62
C VAL A 112 10.68 12.13 -1.53
N THR A 113 11.65 12.99 -1.80
CA THR A 113 11.92 14.13 -0.91
C THR A 113 10.84 15.21 -1.09
N ARG A 114 10.61 16.01 -0.05
CA ARG A 114 9.72 17.17 -0.14
C ARG A 114 10.17 18.16 -1.21
N ASP A 115 11.47 18.39 -1.35
CA ASP A 115 12.00 19.30 -2.38
C ASP A 115 11.73 18.78 -3.79
N HIS A 116 11.88 17.46 -4.01
CA HIS A 116 11.54 16.85 -5.30
C HIS A 116 10.05 17.00 -5.62
N ALA A 117 9.19 16.68 -4.65
CA ALA A 117 7.75 16.83 -4.79
C ALA A 117 7.35 18.29 -5.07
N ASN A 118 7.95 19.24 -4.34
CA ASN A 118 7.71 20.67 -4.52
C ASN A 118 8.15 21.18 -5.90
N ALA A 119 9.28 20.69 -6.41
CA ALA A 119 9.76 21.03 -7.74
C ALA A 119 8.82 20.52 -8.86
N ARG A 120 8.15 19.37 -8.65
CA ARG A 120 7.26 18.75 -9.63
C ARG A 120 5.83 19.29 -9.58
N TYR A 121 5.31 19.52 -8.37
CA TYR A 121 3.88 19.79 -8.14
C TYR A 121 3.59 21.19 -7.57
N GLY A 122 4.61 21.99 -7.27
CA GLY A 122 4.48 23.17 -6.41
C GLY A 122 4.41 22.79 -4.93
N GLU A 123 4.20 23.76 -4.04
CA GLU A 123 4.11 23.49 -2.61
C GLU A 123 3.08 22.38 -2.31
N ILE A 124 3.56 21.22 -1.87
CA ILE A 124 2.67 20.11 -1.54
C ILE A 124 1.96 20.39 -0.23
N TYR A 125 0.66 20.17 -0.25
CA TYR A 125 -0.20 20.24 0.92
C TYR A 125 -1.10 19.02 0.96
N GLY A 126 -1.61 18.71 2.14
CA GLY A 126 -2.60 17.66 2.35
C GLY A 126 -3.38 17.96 3.62
N VAL A 127 -4.60 17.45 3.71
CA VAL A 127 -5.41 17.58 4.91
C VAL A 127 -4.91 16.54 5.91
N ALA A 128 -4.62 16.93 7.15
CA ALA A 128 -4.22 15.97 8.18
C ALA A 128 -5.31 14.89 8.36
N ILE A 129 -4.89 13.64 8.46
CA ILE A 129 -5.82 12.54 8.76
C ILE A 129 -6.18 12.65 10.24
N SER A 130 -7.46 12.81 10.56
CA SER A 130 -7.94 12.76 11.95
C SER A 130 -7.73 11.35 12.50
N GLU A 131 -7.11 11.27 13.68
CA GLU A 131 -6.95 10.01 14.44
C GLU A 131 -8.30 9.45 14.93
#